data_AF-A0A1B8W8J1-F1
#
_entry.id   AF-A0A1B8W8J1-F1
#
_cell.length_a   1.000
_cell.length_b   1.000
_cell.length_c   1.000
_cell.angle_alpha   90.00
_cell.angle_beta   90.00
_cell.angle_gamma   90.00
#
_symmetry.space_group_name_H-M   'P 1'
#
loop_
_entity.id
_entity.type
_entity.pdbx_description
1 polymer ?
#
loop_
_entity_poly.entity_id
_entity_poly.type
_entity_poly.pdbx_seq_one_letter_code
_entity_poly.pdbx_strand_id
1 'polypeptide(L)' 'MFKKHEIYKTDKYNMLTVEVQGKTLIVREISDQWGEDTHTFISRPEMMHWAQNRYRASDFVGREEELAAIMQALKEV' A
#
# COMPACT_ATOMS: atom_id res chain seq x y z
N MET A 1 14.04 11.38 10.56
CA MET A 1 13.24 10.14 10.32
C MET A 1 12.10 10.53 9.40
N PHE A 2 11.92 9.81 8.29
CA PHE A 2 10.83 10.10 7.35
C PHE A 2 9.47 9.67 7.93
N LYS A 3 8.39 10.31 7.49
CA LYS A 3 7.06 9.98 7.99
C LYS A 3 6.64 8.62 7.42
N LYS A 4 6.39 7.66 8.29
CA LYS A 4 5.94 6.31 7.92
C LYS A 4 4.44 6.16 8.20
N HIS A 5 3.73 5.64 7.21
CA HIS A 5 2.33 5.27 7.27
C HIS A 5 2.24 3.75 7.18
N GLU A 6 1.60 3.11 8.16
CA GLU A 6 1.24 1.69 8.08
C GLU A 6 -0.17 1.62 7.48
N ILE A 7 -0.29 0.98 6.31
CA ILE A 7 -1.56 0.84 5.61
C ILE A 7 -2.31 -0.37 6.14
N TYR A 8 -1.61 -1.49 6.23
CA TYR A 8 -2.07 -2.67 6.96
C TYR A 8 -0.88 -3.48 7.46
N LYS A 9 -1.14 -4.26 8.50
CA LYS A 9 -0.22 -5.26 9.03
C LYS A 9 -1.01 -6.36 9.70
N THR A 10 -1.12 -7.49 9.02
CA THR A 10 -1.78 -8.68 9.58
C THR A 10 -0.79 -9.47 10.42
N ASP A 11 0.46 -9.55 9.97
CA ASP A 11 1.54 -10.23 10.66
C ASP A 11 2.92 -9.68 10.20
N LYS A 12 4.00 -10.47 10.34
CA LYS A 12 5.35 -10.06 9.92
C LYS A 12 5.64 -10.27 8.42
N TYR A 13 4.82 -11.06 7.75
CA TYR A 13 4.94 -11.49 6.36
C TYR A 13 3.83 -10.91 5.48
N ASN A 14 2.84 -10.23 6.07
CA ASN A 14 1.72 -9.59 5.38
C ASN A 14 1.55 -8.15 5.87
N MET A 15 2.22 -7.21 5.21
CA MET A 15 2.16 -5.79 5.58
C MET A 15 2.41 -4.86 4.41
N LEU A 16 1.79 -3.68 4.44
CA LEU A 16 2.02 -2.60 3.49
C LEU A 16 2.33 -1.31 4.26
N THR A 17 3.44 -0.68 3.91
CA THR A 17 3.85 0.58 4.52
C THR A 17 4.26 1.60 3.46
N VAL A 18 4.02 2.87 3.74
CA VAL A 18 4.45 3.98 2.89
C VAL A 18 5.33 4.93 3.68
N GLU A 19 6.51 5.23 3.17
CA GLU A 19 7.44 6.19 3.75
C GLU A 19 7.52 7.43 2.86
N VAL A 20 7.21 8.60 3.43
CA VAL A 20 7.23 9.88 2.71
C VAL A 20 8.60 10.54 2.84
N GLN A 21 9.35 10.56 1.74
CA GLN A 21 10.70 11.11 1.65
C GLN A 21 10.72 12.41 0.85
N GLY A 22 10.25 13.50 1.48
CA GLY A 22 10.12 14.79 0.79
C GLY A 22 9.04 14.71 -0.30
N LYS A 23 9.46 14.67 -1.57
CA LYS A 23 8.53 14.55 -2.71
C LYS A 23 8.26 13.11 -3.15
N THR A 24 9.08 12.16 -2.72
CA THR A 24 8.93 10.76 -3.11
C THR A 24 8.19 9.97 -2.05
N LEU A 25 7.50 8.91 -2.49
CA LEU A 25 6.84 7.95 -1.62
C LEU A 25 7.46 6.58 -1.87
N ILE A 26 7.94 5.94 -0.80
CA ILE A 26 8.48 4.58 -0.84
C ILE A 26 7.43 3.65 -0.26
N VAL A 27 6.80 2.86 -1.12
CA VAL A 27 5.86 1.82 -0.70
C VAL A 27 6.61 0.52 -0.56
N ARG A 28 6.47 -0.14 0.59
CA ARG A 28 6.98 -1.50 0.82
C ARG A 28 5.81 -2.43 1.11
N GLU A 29 5.63 -3.43 0.27
CA GLU A 29 4.66 -4.50 0.42
C GLU A 29 5.41 -5.78 0.75
N ILE A 30 4.99 -6.48 1.82
CA ILE A 30 5.47 -7.81 2.15
C ILE A 30 4.27 -8.75 2.06
N SER A 31 4.46 -9.84 1.31
CA SER A 31 3.52 -10.95 1.19
C SER A 31 4.25 -12.28 1.39
N ASP A 32 3.61 -13.21 2.07
CA ASP A 32 4.08 -14.58 2.26
C ASP A 32 4.30 -15.37 0.96
N GLN A 33 3.57 -15.03 -0.09
CA GLN A 33 3.64 -15.69 -1.40
C GLN A 33 4.79 -15.17 -2.28
N TRP A 34 5.15 -13.89 -2.15
CA TRP A 34 6.04 -13.21 -3.12
C TRP A 34 7.25 -12.51 -2.49
N GLY A 35 7.31 -12.43 -1.16
CA GLY A 35 8.40 -11.77 -0.44
C GLY A 35 8.14 -10.27 -0.28
N GLU A 36 9.20 -9.47 -0.38
CA GLU A 36 9.16 -8.01 -0.21
C GLU A 36 9.31 -7.30 -1.56
N ASP A 37 8.35 -6.46 -1.89
CA ASP A 37 8.39 -5.55 -3.02
C ASP A 37 8.50 -4.10 -2.54
N THR A 38 9.33 -3.31 -3.23
CA THR A 38 9.49 -1.88 -2.98
C THR A 38 9.19 -1.07 -4.23
N HIS A 39 8.27 -0.13 -4.12
CA HIS A 39 7.92 0.80 -5.18
C HIS A 39 8.26 2.23 -4.77
N THR A 40 8.82 3.00 -5.71
CA THR A 40 9.11 4.42 -5.52
C THR A 40 8.23 5.24 -6.44
N PHE A 41 7.49 6.17 -5.86
CA PHE A 41 6.62 7.09 -6.59
C PHE A 41 7.10 8.54 -6.41
N ILE A 42 6.90 9.35 -7.44
CA ILE A 42 7.21 10.79 -7.39
C ILE A 42 5.99 11.63 -7.00
N SER A 43 4.81 11.01 -6.88
CA SER A 43 3.58 11.70 -6.49
C SER A 43 2.53 10.75 -5.91
N ARG A 44 1.60 11.29 -5.11
CA ARG A 44 0.45 10.52 -4.59
C ARG A 44 -0.46 9.98 -5.70
N PRO A 45 -0.81 10.72 -6.77
CA PRO A 45 -1.63 10.18 -7.86
C PRO A 45 -1.01 8.96 -8.54
N GLU A 46 0.31 8.94 -8.72
CA GLU A 46 1.02 7.79 -9.30
C GLU A 46 0.92 6.56 -8.39
N MET A 47 1.15 6.74 -7.07
CA MET A 47 0.93 5.68 -6.08
C MET A 47 -0.52 5.18 -6.08
N MET A 48 -1.50 6.08 -6.18
CA MET A 48 -2.91 5.70 -6.23
C MET A 48 -3.25 4.93 -7.51
N HIS A 49 -2.66 5.29 -8.64
CA HIS A 49 -2.83 4.55 -9.89
C HIS A 49 -2.24 3.14 -9.78
N TRP A 50 -1.06 2.98 -9.18
CA TRP A 50 -0.50 1.66 -8.85
C TRP A 50 -1.44 0.87 -7.94
N ALA A 51 -1.92 1.47 -6.85
CA ALA A 51 -2.79 0.82 -5.88
C ALA A 51 -4.09 0.29 -6.51
N GLN A 52 -4.71 1.06 -7.41
CA GLN A 52 -5.92 0.63 -8.14
C GLN A 52 -5.68 -0.59 -9.05
N ASN A 53 -4.47 -0.71 -9.62
CA ASN A 53 -4.11 -1.85 -10.44
C ASN A 53 -3.72 -3.08 -9.61
N ARG A 54 -3.13 -2.85 -8.43
CA ARG A 54 -2.64 -3.87 -7.49
C ARG A 54 -3.74 -4.49 -6.65
N TYR A 55 -4.71 -3.69 -6.20
CA TYR A 55 -5.83 -4.12 -5.35
C TYR A 55 -7.13 -4.09 -6.15
N ARG A 56 -7.33 -5.13 -6.97
CA ARG A 56 -8.51 -5.24 -7.83
C ARG A 56 -9.69 -5.77 -7.02
N ALA A 57 -10.89 -5.22 -7.24
CA ALA A 57 -12.10 -5.67 -6.55
C ALA A 57 -12.37 -7.18 -6.71
N SER A 58 -11.96 -7.78 -7.83
CA SER A 58 -12.05 -9.23 -8.06
C SER A 58 -11.33 -10.08 -7.03
N ASP A 59 -10.27 -9.55 -6.41
CA ASP A 59 -9.41 -10.29 -5.47
C ASP A 59 -9.91 -10.16 -4.02
N PHE A 60 -10.96 -9.35 -3.81
CA PHE A 60 -11.54 -8.98 -2.52
C PHE A 60 -13.03 -9.30 -2.43
N VAL A 61 -13.53 -10.27 -3.22
CA VAL A 61 -14.94 -10.72 -3.11
C VAL A 61 -15.18 -11.28 -1.69
N GLY A 62 -16.15 -10.71 -0.97
CA GLY A 62 -16.42 -11.03 0.44
C GLY A 62 -15.47 -10.35 1.45
N ARG A 63 -14.56 -9.49 0.99
CA ARG A 63 -13.63 -8.67 1.79
C ARG A 63 -13.56 -7.23 1.25
N GLU A 64 -14.68 -6.72 0.74
CA GLU A 64 -14.76 -5.41 0.08
C GLU A 64 -14.43 -4.26 1.05
N GLU A 65 -14.76 -4.42 2.33
CA GLU A 65 -14.42 -3.46 3.38
C GLU A 65 -12.90 -3.34 3.60
N GLU A 66 -12.18 -4.46 3.48
CA GLU A 66 -10.71 -4.48 3.58
C GLU A 66 -10.09 -3.68 2.43
N LEU A 67 -10.57 -3.90 1.21
CA LEU A 67 -10.16 -3.11 0.05
C LEU A 67 -10.42 -1.62 0.25
N ALA A 68 -11.62 -1.27 0.73
CA ALA A 68 -11.98 0.12 0.98
C ALA A 68 -11.06 0.77 2.04
N ALA A 69 -10.75 0.05 3.12
CA ALA A 69 -9.85 0.51 4.17
C ALA A 69 -8.42 0.74 3.65
N ILE A 70 -7.86 -0.21 2.90
CA ILE A 70 -6.53 -0.09 2.27
C ILE A 70 -6.48 1.14 1.37
N MET A 71 -7.47 1.28 0.48
CA MET A 71 -7.53 2.39 -0.47
C MET A 71 -7.74 3.74 0.22
N GLN A 72 -8.49 3.78 1.32
CA GLN A 72 -8.67 5.00 2.12
C GLN A 72 -7.38 5.40 2.82
N ALA A 73 -6.71 4.45 3.49
CA ALA A 73 -5.44 4.71 4.16
C ALA A 73 -4.38 5.22 3.18
N LEU A 74 -4.30 4.65 1.97
CA LEU A 74 -3.39 5.13 0.91
C LEU A 74 -3.69 6.55 0.44
N LYS A 75 -4.95 6.99 0.42
CA LYS A 75 -5.31 8.38 0.08
C LYS A 75 -4.91 9.37 1.17
N GLU A 76 -4.88 8.92 2.42
CA GLU A 76 -4.55 9.74 3.59
C GLU A 76 -3.05 9.88 3.86
N VAL A 77 -2.22 9.02 3.26
CA VAL A 77 -0.75 9.17 3.20
C VAL A 77 -0.38 10.51 2.62
#